data_AF-A0A8J5JYR8-F1
#
_entry.id   AF-A0A8J5JYR8-F1
#
_cell.length_a   1.000
_cell.length_b   1.000
_cell.length_c   1.000
_cell.angle_alpha   90.00
_cell.angle_beta   90.00
_cell.angle_gamma   90.00
#
_symmetry.space_group_name_H-M   'P 1'
#
loop_
_entity.id
_entity.type
_entity.pdbx_description
1 polymer ?
#
loop_
_entity_poly.entity_id
_entity_poly.type
_entity_poly.pdbx_seq_one_letter_code
_entity_poly.pdbx_strand_id
1 'polypeptide(L)'
;MWATLTYHYLINTHKMNTNVLLLPLLSCCLLVAADVTKIQVERNVTTELKLNNGIAWGEWGTVELCPSGSYAHAFEVKFQSPGGTDETALNAVKLYCATETEHDVDYVTSVVGIEGHWQGMRVCSDGFLTGMRAEVLEPQGLLHDDVAVENVQVQCDYDDNEILEGVENLPMFTPGIYSEWGYCDAGSAICGLQVRYEAVSIGDDSATTDLIMFCCEE
;
A
#
# COMPACT_ATOMS: atom_id res chain seq x y z
N MET A 1 -32.96 -59.00 -51.23
CA MET A 1 -33.09 -58.60 -52.65
C MET A 1 -33.99 -57.37 -52.67
N TRP A 2 -33.39 -56.16 -52.70
CA TRP A 2 -33.34 -55.23 -53.86
C TRP A 2 -34.74 -54.84 -54.35
N ALA A 3 -35.14 -53.59 -54.54
CA ALA A 3 -34.44 -52.30 -54.74
C ALA A 3 -35.47 -51.17 -54.40
N THR A 4 -35.12 -50.11 -53.67
CA THR A 4 -34.69 -48.77 -54.17
C THR A 4 -35.45 -48.29 -55.42
N LEU A 5 -36.05 -47.10 -55.45
CA LEU A 5 -35.35 -45.81 -55.54
C LEU A 5 -36.21 -44.60 -55.11
N THR A 6 -35.48 -43.57 -54.74
CA THR A 6 -35.77 -42.38 -53.92
C THR A 6 -36.54 -41.24 -54.60
N TYR A 7 -37.13 -40.39 -53.76
CA TYR A 7 -38.11 -39.35 -54.06
C TYR A 7 -37.73 -38.05 -53.36
N HIS A 8 -37.92 -36.90 -54.03
CA HIS A 8 -38.52 -35.64 -53.55
C HIS A 8 -37.84 -34.37 -54.10
N TYR A 9 -38.54 -33.73 -55.05
CA TYR A 9 -38.81 -32.30 -55.02
C TYR A 9 -40.14 -32.10 -54.27
N LEU A 10 -40.32 -30.98 -53.57
CA LEU A 10 -41.47 -30.06 -53.75
C LEU A 10 -41.46 -28.89 -52.75
N ILE A 11 -41.98 -27.78 -53.25
CA ILE A 11 -41.96 -26.42 -52.72
C ILE A 11 -43.33 -26.09 -52.09
N ASN A 12 -43.30 -25.21 -51.08
CA ASN A 12 -44.35 -24.29 -50.58
C ASN A 12 -45.63 -24.82 -49.93
N THR A 13 -45.96 -24.27 -48.76
CA THR A 13 -46.94 -23.16 -48.59
C THR A 13 -47.10 -22.82 -47.10
N HIS A 14 -46.79 -21.58 -46.69
CA HIS A 14 -47.12 -21.08 -45.35
C HIS A 14 -48.49 -20.40 -45.34
N LYS A 15 -49.39 -20.88 -44.46
CA LYS A 15 -50.67 -20.23 -44.11
C LYS A 15 -50.48 -19.34 -42.88
N MET A 16 -51.10 -18.16 -42.94
CA MET A 16 -51.19 -17.11 -41.92
C MET A 16 -51.86 -17.60 -40.63
N ASN A 17 -51.43 -17.04 -39.48
CA ASN A 17 -52.32 -16.74 -38.36
C ASN A 17 -51.78 -15.55 -37.56
N THR A 18 -52.66 -14.57 -37.39
CA THR A 18 -52.56 -13.35 -36.58
C THR A 18 -52.31 -13.66 -35.11
N ASN A 19 -51.45 -12.88 -34.41
CA ASN A 19 -51.69 -12.39 -33.04
C ASN A 19 -50.59 -11.46 -32.51
N VAL A 20 -51.04 -10.25 -32.15
CA VAL A 20 -50.59 -9.37 -31.04
C VAL A 20 -49.11 -8.94 -31.03
N LEU A 21 -48.87 -7.68 -31.41
CA LEU A 21 -47.67 -6.93 -31.02
C LEU A 21 -47.63 -6.80 -29.49
N LEU A 22 -46.70 -7.50 -28.84
CA LEU A 22 -46.20 -7.15 -27.51
C LEU A 22 -45.04 -6.18 -27.69
N LEU A 23 -45.30 -4.88 -27.52
CA LEU A 23 -44.26 -3.90 -27.26
C LEU A 23 -43.71 -4.16 -25.85
N PRO A 24 -42.40 -4.38 -25.65
CA PRO A 24 -41.85 -4.36 -24.31
C PRO A 24 -41.92 -2.91 -23.84
N LEU A 25 -42.72 -2.66 -22.80
CA LEU A 25 -42.59 -1.46 -21.99
C LEU A 25 -41.18 -1.51 -21.41
N LEU A 26 -40.22 -0.82 -22.04
CA LEU A 26 -39.00 -0.40 -21.38
C LEU A 26 -39.44 0.56 -20.27
N SER A 27 -39.74 -0.03 -19.11
CA SER A 27 -39.66 0.68 -17.85
C SER A 27 -38.20 1.08 -17.70
N CYS A 28 -37.89 2.28 -18.18
CA CYS A 28 -36.68 3.00 -17.86
C CYS A 28 -36.77 3.32 -16.35
N CYS A 29 -36.57 2.30 -15.52
CA CYS A 29 -36.14 2.50 -14.15
C CYS A 29 -34.74 3.11 -14.27
N LEU A 30 -34.71 4.43 -14.35
CA LEU A 30 -33.55 5.22 -13.96
C LEU A 30 -33.27 4.86 -12.51
N LEU A 31 -32.47 3.80 -12.30
CA LEU A 31 -31.67 3.69 -11.11
C LEU A 31 -30.70 4.87 -11.18
N VAL A 32 -31.12 6.01 -10.63
CA VAL A 32 -30.17 6.98 -10.15
C VAL A 32 -29.43 6.24 -9.05
N ALA A 33 -28.27 5.66 -9.38
CA ALA A 33 -27.30 5.38 -8.35
C ALA A 33 -27.06 6.75 -7.68
N ALA A 34 -27.53 6.91 -6.45
CA ALA A 34 -27.08 8.01 -5.65
C ALA A 34 -25.57 7.81 -5.53
N ASP A 35 -24.80 8.60 -6.25
CA ASP A 35 -23.39 8.79 -5.93
C ASP A 35 -23.40 9.36 -4.51
N VAL A 36 -23.17 8.48 -3.54
CA VAL A 36 -22.79 8.92 -2.20
C VAL A 36 -21.43 9.56 -2.42
N THR A 37 -21.42 10.88 -2.61
CA THR A 37 -20.20 11.66 -2.48
C THR A 37 -19.70 11.37 -1.08
N LYS A 38 -18.67 10.51 -0.95
CA LYS A 38 -17.88 10.43 0.28
C LYS A 38 -17.44 11.87 0.52
N ILE A 39 -18.00 12.51 1.55
CA ILE A 39 -17.43 13.75 2.06
C ILE A 39 -16.07 13.32 2.57
N GLN A 40 -15.04 13.51 1.74
CA GLN A 40 -13.66 13.43 2.18
C GLN A 40 -13.49 14.63 3.10
N VAL A 41 -13.83 14.46 4.38
CA VAL A 41 -13.36 15.38 5.40
C VAL A 41 -11.85 15.23 5.34
N GLU A 42 -11.20 16.21 4.73
CA GLU A 42 -9.75 16.26 4.59
C GLU A 42 -9.18 16.11 6.01
N ARG A 43 -8.57 14.95 6.27
CA ARG A 43 -8.08 14.62 7.59
C ARG A 43 -6.93 15.57 7.90
N ASN A 44 -7.00 16.26 9.03
CA ASN A 44 -5.99 17.24 9.39
C ASN A 44 -4.71 16.53 9.85
N VAL A 45 -3.63 16.69 9.09
CA VAL A 45 -2.28 16.29 9.48
C VAL A 45 -1.73 17.35 10.42
N THR A 46 -1.35 16.94 11.63
CA THR A 46 -0.77 17.83 12.65
C THR A 46 0.74 17.97 12.46
N THR A 47 1.42 16.84 12.20
CA THR A 47 2.89 16.78 12.14
C THR A 47 3.37 15.82 11.06
N GLU A 48 4.48 16.14 10.39
CA GLU A 48 5.19 15.27 9.45
C GLU A 48 6.48 14.77 10.10
N LEU A 49 6.61 13.46 10.25
CA LEU A 49 7.81 12.80 10.76
C LEU A 49 8.73 12.48 9.57
N LYS A 50 9.82 13.25 9.45
CA LYS A 50 10.77 13.16 8.32
C LYS A 50 12.11 12.58 8.76
N LEU A 51 12.75 11.83 7.88
CA LEU A 51 14.13 11.43 8.06
C LEU A 51 15.07 12.63 7.87
N ASN A 52 16.00 12.81 8.80
CA ASN A 52 17.06 13.82 8.64
C ASN A 52 18.21 13.34 7.75
N ASN A 53 18.21 12.06 7.38
CA ASN A 53 19.20 11.39 6.53
C ASN A 53 18.58 10.64 5.34
N GLY A 54 17.31 10.92 5.00
CA GLY A 54 16.68 10.38 3.79
C GLY A 54 17.36 10.85 2.50
N ILE A 55 17.33 10.03 1.46
CA ILE A 55 18.02 10.32 0.19
C ILE A 55 17.07 10.88 -0.83
N ALA A 56 17.49 11.95 -1.51
CA ALA A 56 16.65 12.67 -2.44
C ALA A 56 16.60 12.07 -3.86
N TRP A 57 16.60 10.74 -4.00
CA TRP A 57 16.53 10.00 -5.27
C TRP A 57 15.18 9.32 -5.46
N GLY A 58 14.80 9.06 -6.70
CA GLY A 58 13.46 8.59 -7.04
C GLY A 58 12.36 9.65 -6.82
N GLU A 59 11.12 9.20 -6.89
CA GLU A 59 9.91 10.03 -6.83
C GLU A 59 9.09 9.72 -5.59
N TRP A 60 8.41 10.75 -5.06
CA TRP A 60 7.45 10.56 -3.98
C TRP A 60 6.19 9.88 -4.50
N GLY A 61 5.74 8.87 -3.76
CA GLY A 61 4.45 8.23 -3.95
C GLY A 61 3.25 9.10 -3.59
N THR A 62 2.06 8.49 -3.64
CA THR A 62 0.85 9.12 -3.11
C THR A 62 0.87 9.14 -1.59
N VAL A 63 0.47 10.26 -1.01
CA VAL A 63 0.13 10.31 0.42
C VAL A 63 -1.09 9.43 0.65
N GLU A 64 -0.99 8.47 1.55
CA GLU A 64 -2.11 7.63 1.95
C GLU A 64 -2.31 7.72 3.47
N LEU A 65 -3.55 8.05 3.86
CA LEU A 65 -3.95 8.18 5.25
C LEU A 65 -4.95 7.09 5.61
N CYS A 66 -4.85 6.59 6.84
CA CYS A 66 -5.88 5.79 7.49
C CYS A 66 -7.24 6.51 7.43
N PRO A 67 -8.36 5.77 7.41
CA PRO A 67 -9.69 6.35 7.53
C PRO A 67 -9.82 7.33 8.70
N SER A 68 -10.64 8.38 8.55
CA SER A 68 -10.85 9.36 9.62
C SER A 68 -11.27 8.69 10.94
N GLY A 69 -10.62 9.05 12.04
CA GLY A 69 -10.84 8.44 13.37
C GLY A 69 -10.12 7.11 13.60
N SER A 70 -9.18 6.73 12.72
CA SER A 70 -8.34 5.52 12.89
C SER A 70 -6.86 5.83 12.74
N TYR A 71 -5.99 5.14 13.45
CA TYR A 71 -4.55 5.39 13.52
C TYR A 71 -3.80 4.08 13.31
N ALA A 72 -2.53 4.16 12.96
CA ALA A 72 -1.73 2.99 12.76
C ALA A 72 -1.44 2.35 14.13
N HIS A 73 -1.82 1.08 14.31
CA HIS A 73 -1.47 0.28 15.52
C HIS A 73 -0.34 -0.72 15.24
N ALA A 74 -0.08 -0.94 13.96
CA ALA A 74 0.89 -1.90 13.49
C ALA A 74 1.46 -1.49 12.14
N PHE A 75 2.64 -2.00 11.81
CA PHE A 75 3.24 -1.84 10.49
C PHE A 75 3.90 -3.12 10.00
N GLU A 76 4.18 -3.19 8.72
CA GLU A 76 4.93 -4.25 8.09
C GLU A 76 5.77 -3.67 6.97
N VAL A 77 6.96 -4.22 6.76
CA VAL A 77 7.86 -3.80 5.69
C VAL A 77 8.02 -4.89 4.64
N LYS A 78 8.20 -4.49 3.39
CA LYS A 78 8.60 -5.39 2.31
C LYS A 78 10.10 -5.24 2.12
N PHE A 79 10.85 -6.30 2.34
CA PHE A 79 12.31 -6.28 2.37
C PHE A 79 12.88 -7.32 1.41
N GLN A 80 13.97 -6.95 0.73
CA GLN A 80 14.74 -7.88 -0.09
C GLN A 80 15.95 -8.38 0.69
N SER A 81 15.97 -9.69 0.98
CA SER A 81 17.11 -10.31 1.66
C SER A 81 18.36 -10.35 0.77
N PRO A 82 19.57 -10.37 1.36
CA PRO A 82 20.80 -10.43 0.59
C PRO A 82 20.87 -11.66 -0.33
N GLY A 83 21.47 -11.48 -1.52
CA GLY A 83 21.55 -12.51 -2.57
C GLY A 83 20.43 -12.47 -3.62
N GLY A 84 19.62 -11.40 -3.61
CA GLY A 84 18.67 -11.04 -4.66
C GLY A 84 19.27 -10.18 -5.77
N THR A 85 18.44 -9.59 -6.63
CA THR A 85 18.88 -8.63 -7.67
C THR A 85 19.40 -7.34 -7.05
N ASP A 86 18.70 -6.86 -6.03
CA ASP A 86 19.03 -5.72 -5.16
C ASP A 86 19.53 -6.28 -3.82
N GLU A 87 20.72 -5.90 -3.41
CA GLU A 87 21.33 -6.34 -2.18
C GLU A 87 20.87 -5.41 -1.03
N THR A 88 19.81 -5.81 -0.32
CA THR A 88 19.48 -5.35 1.05
C THR A 88 18.65 -4.07 1.27
N ALA A 89 17.73 -3.72 0.37
CA ALA A 89 16.84 -2.56 0.56
C ALA A 89 15.38 -2.86 0.99
N LEU A 90 14.76 -1.89 1.69
CA LEU A 90 13.30 -1.81 1.83
C LEU A 90 12.64 -1.42 0.52
N ASN A 91 11.55 -2.11 0.20
CA ASN A 91 10.79 -1.93 -1.02
C ASN A 91 9.36 -1.41 -0.80
N ALA A 92 8.85 -1.48 0.43
CA ALA A 92 7.56 -0.89 0.81
C ALA A 92 7.43 -0.81 2.34
N VAL A 93 6.57 0.10 2.79
CA VAL A 93 6.06 0.17 4.17
C VAL A 93 4.55 0.07 4.10
N LYS A 94 3.94 -0.69 5.00
CA LYS A 94 2.49 -0.80 5.15
C LYS A 94 2.11 -0.47 6.59
N LEU A 95 1.13 0.41 6.77
CA LEU A 95 0.52 0.68 8.07
C LEU A 95 -0.85 0.01 8.14
N TYR A 96 -1.15 -0.60 9.28
CA TYR A 96 -2.45 -1.20 9.58
C TYR A 96 -3.22 -0.27 10.50
N CYS A 97 -4.39 0.15 10.07
CA CYS A 97 -5.20 1.16 10.73
C CYS A 97 -6.16 0.50 11.72
N ALA A 98 -6.37 1.14 12.86
CA ALA A 98 -7.28 0.72 13.91
C ALA A 98 -7.98 1.93 14.54
N THR A 99 -9.17 1.71 15.10
CA THR A 99 -9.82 2.64 16.02
C THR A 99 -9.59 2.17 17.45
N GLU A 100 -9.99 2.94 18.46
CA GLU A 100 -9.93 2.51 19.87
C GLU A 100 -10.67 1.17 20.14
N THR A 101 -11.63 0.80 19.29
CA THR A 101 -12.50 -0.36 19.52
C THR A 101 -12.34 -1.48 18.51
N GLU A 102 -11.64 -1.24 17.39
CA GLU A 102 -11.56 -2.18 16.28
C GLU A 102 -10.18 -2.09 15.63
N HIS A 103 -9.48 -3.24 15.59
CA HIS A 103 -8.22 -3.39 14.87
C HIS A 103 -8.44 -3.71 13.39
N ASP A 104 -7.48 -3.35 12.56
CA ASP A 104 -7.39 -3.70 11.14
C ASP A 104 -8.58 -3.24 10.29
N VAL A 105 -9.07 -2.03 10.55
CA VAL A 105 -10.19 -1.41 9.80
C VAL A 105 -9.82 -1.08 8.36
N ASP A 106 -8.52 -0.85 8.09
CA ASP A 106 -7.95 -0.64 6.76
C ASP A 106 -6.41 -0.79 6.80
N TYR A 107 -5.74 -0.62 5.66
CA TYR A 107 -4.29 -0.46 5.57
C TYR A 107 -3.88 0.53 4.48
N VAL A 108 -2.70 1.13 4.62
CA VAL A 108 -2.11 2.06 3.65
C VAL A 108 -0.65 1.75 3.37
N THR A 109 -0.15 2.08 2.17
CA THR A 109 1.19 1.68 1.70
C THR A 109 1.98 2.75 0.93
N SER A 110 1.33 3.77 0.38
CA SER A 110 1.95 4.69 -0.60
C SER A 110 2.46 3.96 -1.86
N VAL A 111 3.72 3.51 -1.87
CA VAL A 111 4.35 2.82 -3.01
C VAL A 111 4.76 1.41 -2.57
N VAL A 112 4.48 0.44 -3.44
CA VAL A 112 4.89 -0.95 -3.23
C VAL A 112 5.80 -1.39 -4.36
N GLY A 113 7.09 -1.54 -4.06
CA GLY A 113 8.08 -2.12 -4.96
C GLY A 113 7.75 -3.56 -5.33
N ILE A 114 8.25 -4.01 -6.49
CA ILE A 114 7.95 -5.36 -7.02
C ILE A 114 8.75 -6.45 -6.31
N GLU A 115 9.97 -6.13 -5.87
CA GLU A 115 10.90 -7.07 -5.25
C GLU A 115 10.64 -7.27 -3.75
N GLY A 116 11.30 -8.28 -3.15
CA GLY A 116 11.23 -8.55 -1.72
C GLY A 116 10.01 -9.33 -1.25
N HIS A 117 10.00 -9.60 0.05
CA HIS A 117 8.91 -10.25 0.75
C HIS A 117 8.45 -9.42 1.94
N TRP A 118 7.16 -9.49 2.24
CA TRP A 118 6.59 -8.88 3.44
C TRP A 118 7.08 -9.64 4.68
N GLN A 119 7.54 -8.91 5.70
CA GLN A 119 8.27 -9.47 6.86
C GLN A 119 7.38 -9.78 8.08
N GLY A 120 6.06 -9.81 7.89
CA GLY A 120 5.08 -10.00 8.96
C GLY A 120 4.81 -8.71 9.72
N MET A 121 3.62 -8.64 10.30
CA MET A 121 3.17 -7.49 11.08
C MET A 121 4.01 -7.30 12.36
N ARG A 122 4.32 -6.05 12.67
CA ARG A 122 4.84 -5.58 13.95
C ARG A 122 3.74 -4.78 14.61
N VAL A 123 3.31 -5.18 15.80
CA VAL A 123 2.06 -4.72 16.43
C VAL A 123 2.38 -4.15 17.79
N CYS A 124 1.81 -2.98 18.10
CA CYS A 124 1.85 -2.45 19.47
C CYS A 124 1.05 -3.35 20.41
N SER A 125 1.57 -3.53 21.62
CA SER A 125 0.91 -4.27 22.69
C SER A 125 -0.35 -3.54 23.16
N ASP A 126 -0.34 -2.22 23.12
CA ASP A 126 -1.46 -1.32 23.34
C ASP A 126 -1.26 -0.02 22.55
N GLY A 127 -2.34 0.73 22.31
CA GLY A 127 -2.30 2.04 21.66
C GLY A 127 -1.85 2.03 20.20
N PHE A 128 -1.23 3.13 19.78
CA PHE A 128 -0.90 3.43 18.39
C PHE A 128 0.58 3.77 18.20
N LEU A 129 1.03 3.81 16.94
CA LEU A 129 2.37 4.22 16.56
C LEU A 129 2.50 5.75 16.74
N THR A 130 3.52 6.21 17.46
CA THR A 130 3.68 7.64 17.81
C THR A 130 5.04 8.23 17.47
N GLY A 131 6.03 7.39 17.14
CA GLY A 131 7.35 7.87 16.72
C GLY A 131 7.98 6.97 15.67
N MET A 132 8.87 7.53 14.86
CA MET A 132 9.60 6.77 13.86
C MET A 132 11.05 7.24 13.72
N ARG A 133 11.90 6.31 13.29
CA ARG A 133 13.20 6.58 12.69
C ARG A 133 13.51 5.49 11.67
N ALA A 134 14.47 5.73 10.79
CA ALA A 134 14.88 4.72 9.82
C ALA A 134 16.39 4.60 9.74
N GLU A 135 16.85 3.39 9.41
CA GLU A 135 18.25 3.09 9.13
C GLU A 135 18.49 3.28 7.63
N VAL A 136 19.43 4.17 7.29
CA VAL A 136 19.69 4.56 5.91
C VAL A 136 21.15 4.30 5.57
N LEU A 137 21.39 3.56 4.50
CA LEU A 137 22.73 3.36 3.96
C LEU A 137 23.18 4.61 3.20
N GLU A 138 24.28 5.23 3.64
CA GLU A 138 24.84 6.39 2.95
C GLU A 138 25.48 5.98 1.60
N PRO A 139 25.54 6.89 0.62
CA PRO A 139 26.18 6.62 -0.67
C PRO A 139 27.62 6.13 -0.53
N GLN A 140 27.90 4.92 -1.01
CA GLN A 140 29.22 4.28 -0.90
C GLN A 140 30.24 4.74 -1.98
N GLY A 141 29.91 5.81 -2.71
CA GLY A 141 30.80 6.47 -3.68
C GLY A 141 30.34 6.32 -5.14
N LEU A 142 31.18 6.72 -6.09
CA LEU A 142 30.84 6.77 -7.53
C LEU A 142 30.68 5.40 -8.22
N LEU A 143 31.01 4.31 -7.53
CA LEU A 143 31.12 2.96 -8.10
C LEU A 143 30.34 1.90 -7.30
N HIS A 144 29.67 2.28 -6.22
CA HIS A 144 28.80 1.41 -5.42
C HIS A 144 27.46 2.13 -5.26
N ASP A 145 26.44 1.47 -5.75
CA ASP A 145 25.12 1.94 -6.17
C ASP A 145 24.04 1.77 -5.09
N ASP A 146 24.39 1.14 -3.96
CA ASP A 146 23.40 0.82 -2.94
C ASP A 146 23.22 2.00 -1.98
N VAL A 147 22.10 2.70 -2.15
CA VAL A 147 21.66 3.78 -1.28
C VAL A 147 20.17 3.60 -1.00
N ALA A 148 19.82 3.21 0.22
CA ALA A 148 18.45 2.85 0.55
C ALA A 148 18.14 3.02 2.03
N VAL A 149 16.86 3.10 2.33
CA VAL A 149 16.34 2.79 3.66
C VAL A 149 16.43 1.27 3.85
N GLU A 150 17.20 0.83 4.83
CA GLU A 150 17.44 -0.60 5.12
C GLU A 150 16.46 -1.14 6.18
N ASN A 151 16.08 -0.29 7.14
CA ASN A 151 15.11 -0.64 8.17
C ASN A 151 14.29 0.57 8.65
N VAL A 152 13.18 0.29 9.32
CA VAL A 152 12.38 1.28 10.04
C VAL A 152 12.16 0.80 11.46
N GLN A 153 12.34 1.71 12.42
CA GLN A 153 11.93 1.52 13.79
C GLN A 153 10.77 2.46 14.11
N VAL A 154 9.78 1.93 14.82
CA VAL A 154 8.58 2.66 15.20
C VAL A 154 8.34 2.48 16.70
N GLN A 155 7.99 3.56 17.39
CA GLN A 155 7.63 3.55 18.81
C GLN A 155 6.12 3.47 18.98
N CYS A 156 5.68 2.68 19.95
CA CYS A 156 4.28 2.58 20.39
C CYS A 156 4.02 3.50 21.58
N ASP A 157 2.90 4.23 21.55
CA ASP A 157 2.32 5.01 22.66
C ASP A 157 3.30 5.82 23.51
N TYR A 158 4.35 6.37 22.89
CA TYR A 158 5.42 7.12 23.57
C TYR A 158 6.16 6.30 24.65
N ASP A 159 6.10 4.96 24.59
CA ASP A 159 6.84 4.06 25.48
C ASP A 159 8.23 3.75 24.91
N ASP A 160 9.27 4.24 25.57
CA ASP A 160 10.67 3.97 25.22
C ASP A 160 11.05 2.48 25.33
N ASN A 161 10.21 1.64 25.95
CA ASN A 161 10.41 0.21 26.06
C ASN A 161 9.70 -0.59 24.96
N GLU A 162 8.84 0.05 24.15
CA GLU A 162 8.11 -0.61 23.07
C GLU A 162 8.50 -0.02 21.71
N ILE A 163 9.64 -0.49 21.21
CA ILE A 163 10.16 -0.18 19.87
C ILE A 163 10.01 -1.41 18.99
N LEU A 164 9.31 -1.24 17.89
CA LEU A 164 9.07 -2.25 16.87
C LEU A 164 10.09 -2.11 15.74
N GLU A 165 10.77 -3.21 15.39
CA GLU A 165 11.72 -3.25 14.26
C GLU A 165 11.09 -3.86 13.01
N GLY A 166 11.20 -3.19 11.86
CA GLY A 166 10.61 -3.65 10.60
C GLY A 166 11.12 -5.04 10.22
N VAL A 167 12.45 -5.20 10.16
CA VAL A 167 13.10 -6.50 9.99
C VAL A 167 13.88 -6.83 11.25
N GLU A 168 13.54 -7.92 11.91
CA GLU A 168 14.26 -8.41 13.10
C GLU A 168 15.54 -9.15 12.67
N ASN A 169 16.62 -8.98 13.44
CA ASN A 169 17.91 -9.65 13.21
C ASN A 169 18.44 -9.48 11.77
N LEU A 170 18.43 -8.24 11.28
CA LEU A 170 18.84 -7.92 9.92
C LEU A 170 20.18 -8.55 9.52
N PRO A 171 20.23 -9.39 8.48
CA PRO A 171 21.47 -9.93 7.96
C PRO A 171 22.14 -8.91 7.03
N MET A 172 22.83 -7.93 7.60
CA MET A 172 23.47 -6.84 6.85
C MET A 172 24.96 -7.07 6.61
N PHE A 173 25.43 -6.77 5.39
CA PHE A 173 26.85 -6.73 5.05
C PHE A 173 27.51 -5.42 5.48
N THR A 174 26.79 -4.31 5.33
CA THR A 174 27.17 -2.97 5.79
C THR A 174 25.99 -2.37 6.55
N PRO A 175 26.15 -1.94 7.80
CA PRO A 175 25.07 -1.26 8.53
C PRO A 175 24.90 0.18 8.03
N GLY A 176 23.66 0.60 7.83
CA GLY A 176 23.30 2.00 7.67
C GLY A 176 23.43 2.83 8.95
N ILE A 177 22.98 4.09 8.86
CA ILE A 177 22.93 5.03 9.97
C ILE A 177 21.47 5.33 10.29
N TYR A 178 21.11 5.21 11.56
CA TYR A 178 19.78 5.62 12.01
C TYR A 178 19.60 7.13 11.95
N SER A 179 18.46 7.55 11.43
CA SER A 179 17.96 8.91 11.53
C SER A 179 17.76 9.32 13.00
N GLU A 180 17.64 10.62 13.24
CA GLU A 180 17.03 11.10 14.49
C GLU A 180 15.58 10.59 14.59
N TRP A 181 15.11 10.45 15.82
CA TRP A 181 13.70 10.13 16.08
C TRP A 181 12.81 11.33 15.78
N GLY A 182 11.73 11.10 15.04
CA GLY A 182 10.57 11.97 14.97
C GLY A 182 9.45 11.43 15.85
N TYR A 183 8.71 12.31 16.52
CA TYR A 183 7.56 11.97 17.35
C TYR A 183 6.36 12.83 17.00
N CYS A 184 5.17 12.25 17.10
CA CYS A 184 3.92 12.99 17.08
C CYS A 184 3.81 13.91 18.32
N ASP A 185 2.97 14.94 18.22
CA ASP A 185 2.61 15.75 19.38
C ASP A 185 1.67 14.99 20.32
N ALA A 186 1.68 15.32 21.61
CA ALA A 186 0.81 14.68 22.59
C ALA A 186 -0.67 14.74 22.16
N GLY A 187 -1.36 13.60 22.22
CA GLY A 187 -2.74 13.44 21.71
C GLY A 187 -2.82 13.28 20.19
N SER A 188 -1.73 12.91 19.54
CA SER A 188 -1.70 12.52 18.13
C SER A 188 -0.97 11.19 17.96
N ALA A 189 -1.38 10.46 16.92
CA ALA A 189 -0.75 9.22 16.50
C ALA A 189 -0.53 9.20 14.99
N ILE A 190 0.36 8.32 14.53
CA ILE A 190 0.65 8.11 13.12
C ILE A 190 -0.63 7.63 12.42
N CYS A 191 -1.01 8.34 11.37
CA CYS A 191 -2.26 8.15 10.65
C CYS A 191 -2.05 7.94 9.15
N GLY A 192 -0.81 7.88 8.67
CA GLY A 192 -0.55 7.70 7.25
C GLY A 192 0.92 7.82 6.91
N LEU A 193 1.23 7.62 5.65
CA LEU A 193 2.61 7.66 5.16
C LEU A 193 2.72 8.14 3.72
N GLN A 194 3.94 8.51 3.35
CA GLN A 194 4.37 8.71 1.98
C GLN A 194 5.78 8.12 1.84
N VAL A 195 5.99 7.32 0.81
CA VAL A 195 7.28 6.68 0.51
C VAL A 195 7.87 7.32 -0.72
N ARG A 196 9.17 7.62 -0.68
CA ARG A 196 9.96 7.95 -1.85
C ARG A 196 10.60 6.69 -2.37
N TYR A 197 10.40 6.42 -3.66
CA TYR A 197 10.83 5.18 -4.28
C TYR A 197 11.60 5.48 -5.55
N GLU A 198 12.79 4.90 -5.66
CA GLU A 198 13.58 4.86 -6.87
C GLU A 198 13.21 3.58 -7.63
N ALA A 199 12.64 3.76 -8.83
CA ALA A 199 12.30 2.64 -9.69
C ALA A 199 13.52 2.23 -10.53
N VAL A 200 13.59 0.94 -10.87
CA VAL A 200 14.70 0.35 -11.65
C VAL A 200 15.01 1.21 -12.88
N SER A 201 16.27 1.63 -12.96
CA SER A 201 16.89 2.36 -14.06
C SER A 201 17.84 1.40 -14.81
N ILE A 202 18.36 1.77 -15.98
CA ILE A 202 19.30 0.90 -16.70
C ILE A 202 20.61 0.85 -15.91
N GLY A 203 20.76 -0.19 -15.09
CA GLY A 203 21.95 -0.43 -14.27
C GLY A 203 21.83 -0.06 -12.80
N ASP A 204 20.65 0.37 -12.32
CA ASP A 204 20.41 0.68 -10.90
C ASP A 204 19.26 -0.18 -10.36
N ASP A 205 19.36 -0.56 -9.09
CA ASP A 205 18.32 -1.27 -8.36
C ASP A 205 17.20 -0.35 -7.87
N SER A 206 16.09 -0.94 -7.39
CA SER A 206 14.91 -0.19 -6.98
C SER A 206 14.64 -0.29 -5.48
N ALA A 207 14.66 0.84 -4.80
CA ALA A 207 14.59 0.89 -3.35
C ALA A 207 13.75 2.06 -2.83
N THR A 208 13.28 1.91 -1.59
CA THR A 208 12.83 3.04 -0.77
C THR A 208 14.03 3.89 -0.41
N THR A 209 14.01 5.16 -0.78
CA THR A 209 15.13 6.10 -0.56
C THR A 209 14.84 7.09 0.55
N ASP A 210 13.56 7.32 0.84
CA ASP A 210 13.08 8.22 1.90
C ASP A 210 11.63 7.86 2.29
N LEU A 211 11.20 8.25 3.48
CA LEU A 211 9.80 8.09 3.90
C LEU A 211 9.38 9.18 4.88
N ILE A 212 8.09 9.51 4.84
CA ILE A 212 7.43 10.42 5.77
C ILE A 212 6.27 9.66 6.41
N MET A 213 6.15 9.74 7.73
CA MET A 213 4.93 9.36 8.43
C MET A 213 4.17 10.61 8.88
N PHE A 214 2.85 10.58 8.78
CA PHE A 214 1.98 11.70 9.13
C PHE A 214 1.29 11.44 10.46
N CYS A 215 1.26 12.44 11.34
CA CYS A 215 0.51 12.41 12.59
C CYS A 215 -0.83 13.12 12.41
N CYS A 216 -1.85 12.61 13.10
CA CYS A 216 -3.17 13.22 13.20
C CYS A 216 -3.62 13.21 14.66
N GLU A 217 -4.42 14.20 15.05
CA GLU A 217 -5.04 14.27 16.38
C GLU A 217 -5.97 13.06 16.60
N GLU A 218 -5.86 12.46 17.79
CA GLU A 218 -6.68 11.32 18.28
C GLU A 218 -8.10 11.70 18.67
#